data_AF-A0A9E1RIJ8-F1
#
_entry.id   AF-A0A9E1RIJ8-F1
#
_cell.length_a   1.000
_cell.length_b   1.000
_cell.length_c   1.000
_cell.angle_alpha   90.00
_cell.angle_beta   90.00
_cell.angle_gamma   90.00
#
_symmetry.space_group_name_H-M   'P 1'
#
loop_
_entity.id
_entity.type
_entity.pdbx_description
1 polymer ?
#
loop_
_entity_poly.entity_id
_entity_poly.type
_entity_poly.pdbx_seq_one_letter_code
_entity_poly.pdbx_strand_id
1 'polypeptide(L)'
;MKKELTVIQVLPSLVSGGVEKGTLEVAKFLVEKGHKSIVISGGGRMVDQLIREGSNHIQWPIGKKSLFTITYLVCLIRLMQKTNVDIIHARSRLPAWIVFIALKLISKKRRPHFITTVHGFNSVSLYSSIMTKGDRVIVVSNAIKSFILKHYNFDKNK
;
A
#
# COMPACT_ATOMS: atom_id res chain seq x y z
N MET A 1 16.80 15.63 15.14
CA MET A 1 16.78 14.25 14.58
C MET A 1 15.47 14.04 13.84
N LYS A 2 15.48 13.45 12.63
CA LYS A 2 14.25 13.11 11.91
C LYS A 2 13.54 11.97 12.64
N LYS A 3 12.21 12.07 12.81
CA LYS A 3 11.39 11.01 13.42
C LYS A 3 11.52 9.72 12.60
N GLU A 4 11.76 8.59 13.28
CA GLU A 4 11.68 7.26 12.68
C GLU A 4 10.21 6.94 12.34
N LEU A 5 9.94 6.57 11.09
CA LEU A 5 8.61 6.17 10.64
C LEU A 5 8.55 4.66 10.44
N THR A 6 7.38 4.08 10.71
CA THR A 6 7.05 2.71 10.31
C THR A 6 6.08 2.73 9.14
N VAL A 7 6.52 2.20 8.00
CA VAL A 7 5.76 2.20 6.74
C VAL A 7 5.48 0.77 6.28
N ILE A 8 4.21 0.48 6.02
CA ILE A 8 3.77 -0.77 5.41
C ILE A 8 3.43 -0.54 3.94
N GLN A 9 4.05 -1.26 3.01
CA GLN A 9 3.60 -1.34 1.61
C GLN A 9 2.80 -2.62 1.38
N VAL A 10 1.65 -2.53 0.71
CA VAL A 10 0.77 -3.67 0.44
C VAL A 10 0.51 -3.83 -1.05
N LEU A 11 0.85 -4.99 -1.60
CA LEU A 11 0.70 -5.32 -3.02
C LEU A 11 0.44 -6.83 -3.25
N PRO A 12 -0.07 -7.24 -4.42
CA PRO A 12 -0.46 -8.63 -4.66
C PRO A 12 0.70 -9.62 -4.63
N SER A 13 1.84 -9.29 -5.24
CA SER A 13 3.02 -10.17 -5.36
C SER A 13 4.29 -9.35 -5.62
N LEU A 14 5.44 -10.01 -5.52
CA LEU A 14 6.79 -9.49 -5.76
C LEU A 14 7.49 -10.34 -6.83
N VAL A 15 6.82 -10.56 -7.96
CA VAL A 15 7.36 -11.39 -9.06
C VAL A 15 8.14 -10.53 -10.04
N SER A 16 7.47 -9.65 -10.78
CA SER A 16 8.12 -8.81 -11.78
C SER A 16 7.14 -7.74 -12.28
N GLY A 17 7.60 -6.50 -12.41
CA GLY A 17 6.81 -5.41 -12.97
C GLY A 17 7.24 -4.04 -12.44
N GLY A 18 6.66 -2.99 -13.01
CA GLY A 18 6.93 -1.61 -12.58
C GLY A 18 6.45 -1.31 -11.16
N VAL A 19 5.35 -1.94 -10.73
CA VAL A 19 4.80 -1.77 -9.38
C VAL A 19 5.75 -2.33 -8.33
N GLU A 20 6.26 -3.54 -8.59
CA GLU A 20 7.16 -4.29 -7.72
C GLU A 20 8.52 -3.59 -7.63
N LYS A 21 9.11 -3.18 -8.77
CA LYS A 21 10.36 -2.40 -8.77
C LYS A 21 10.23 -1.12 -7.96
N GLY A 22 9.18 -0.33 -8.21
CA GLY A 22 8.93 0.88 -7.42
C GLY A 22 8.59 0.60 -5.95
N THR A 23 8.21 -0.63 -5.58
CA THR A 23 8.02 -1.04 -4.18
C THR A 23 9.37 -1.25 -3.51
N LEU A 24 10.29 -1.94 -4.18
CA LEU A 24 11.67 -2.14 -3.70
C LEU A 24 12.42 -0.81 -3.59
N GLU A 25 12.33 0.07 -4.58
CA GLU A 25 12.98 1.39 -4.55
C GLU A 25 12.52 2.23 -3.34
N VAL A 26 11.20 2.28 -3.10
CA VAL A 26 10.65 2.97 -1.93
C VAL A 26 11.07 2.29 -0.63
N ALA A 27 11.04 0.95 -0.59
CA ALA A 27 11.40 0.17 0.59
C ALA A 27 12.88 0.40 0.98
N LYS A 28 13.78 0.31 0.00
CA LYS A 28 15.21 0.58 0.14
C LYS A 28 15.46 2.00 0.61
N PHE A 29 14.82 3.00 -0.01
CA PHE A 29 14.96 4.39 0.39
C PHE A 29 14.51 4.62 1.85
N LEU A 30 13.43 3.99 2.29
CA LEU A 30 12.98 4.07 3.68
C LEU A 30 14.03 3.52 4.64
N VAL A 31 14.60 2.34 4.34
CA VAL A 31 15.67 1.73 5.15
C VAL A 31 16.91 2.61 5.19
N GLU A 32 17.35 3.14 4.05
CA GLU A 32 18.51 4.04 3.95
C GLU A 32 18.33 5.34 4.75
N LYS A 33 17.09 5.79 4.95
CA LYS A 33 16.75 6.95 5.80
C LYS A 33 16.52 6.59 7.27
N GLY A 34 16.78 5.34 7.65
CA GLY A 34 16.61 4.86 9.02
C GLY A 34 15.15 4.67 9.42
N HIS A 35 14.25 4.43 8.47
CA HIS A 35 12.84 4.13 8.72
C HIS A 35 12.58 2.62 8.67
N LYS A 36 11.55 2.17 9.38
CA LYS A 36 11.11 0.77 9.34
C LYS A 36 10.25 0.53 8.10
N SER A 37 10.73 -0.34 7.23
CA SER A 37 10.05 -0.76 6.01
C SER A 37 9.51 -2.18 6.15
N ILE A 38 8.21 -2.34 5.96
CA ILE A 38 7.52 -3.64 5.95
C ILE A 38 6.75 -3.76 4.64
N VAL A 39 6.87 -4.89 3.95
CA VAL A 39 6.12 -5.18 2.72
C VAL A 39 5.27 -6.42 2.89
N ILE A 40 3.98 -6.31 2.59
CA ILE A 40 3.01 -7.40 2.61
C ILE A 40 2.65 -7.76 1.18
N SER A 41 2.94 -9.00 0.77
CA SER A 41 2.57 -9.52 -0.55
C SER A 41 2.48 -11.03 -0.59
N GLY A 42 1.97 -11.60 -1.69
CA GLY A 42 1.94 -13.06 -1.91
C GLY A 42 3.31 -13.70 -2.10
N GLY A 43 4.40 -12.93 -1.99
CA GLY A 43 5.77 -13.36 -2.27
C GLY A 43 6.14 -13.26 -3.75
N GLY A 44 7.28 -13.83 -4.12
CA GLY A 44 7.83 -13.84 -5.47
C GLY A 44 9.35 -13.69 -5.48
N ARG A 45 9.97 -13.75 -6.65
CA ARG A 45 11.43 -13.75 -6.83
C ARG A 45 12.15 -12.50 -6.29
N MET A 46 11.45 -11.38 -6.08
CA MET A 46 12.04 -10.13 -5.59
C MET A 46 12.05 -10.03 -4.06
N VAL A 47 11.51 -11.04 -3.34
CA VAL A 47 11.49 -11.07 -1.87
C VAL A 47 12.91 -11.10 -1.30
N ASP A 48 13.80 -11.93 -1.86
CA ASP A 48 15.15 -12.04 -1.34
C ASP A 48 15.94 -10.73 -1.48
N GLN A 49 15.72 -10.01 -2.59
CA GLN A 49 16.31 -8.69 -2.77
C GLN A 49 15.78 -7.70 -1.72
N LEU A 50 14.47 -7.66 -1.52
CA LEU A 50 13.83 -6.80 -0.53
C LEU A 50 14.39 -7.01 0.89
N ILE A 51 14.58 -8.28 1.29
CA ILE A 51 15.12 -8.65 2.61
C ILE A 51 16.60 -8.26 2.72
N ARG A 52 17.40 -8.52 1.66
CA ARG A 52 18.81 -8.09 1.62
C ARG A 52 18.98 -6.57 1.70
N GLU A 53 18.03 -5.83 1.16
CA GLU A 53 17.96 -4.36 1.25
C GLU A 53 17.43 -3.86 2.61
N GLY A 54 17.22 -4.74 3.58
CA GLY A 54 16.92 -4.42 4.98
C GLY A 54 15.44 -4.23 5.31
N SER A 55 14.54 -4.52 4.36
CA SER A 55 13.09 -4.46 4.60
C SER A 55 12.54 -5.79 5.11
N ASN A 56 11.52 -5.74 5.96
CA ASN A 56 10.82 -6.93 6.42
C ASN A 56 9.75 -7.34 5.40
N HIS A 57 9.66 -8.63 5.08
CA HIS A 57 8.60 -9.16 4.24
C HIS A 57 7.62 -10.01 5.06
N ILE A 58 6.33 -9.81 4.82
CA ILE A 58 5.25 -10.63 5.36
C ILE A 58 4.52 -11.26 4.18
N GLN A 59 4.65 -12.58 4.05
CA GLN A 59 4.05 -13.31 2.94
C GLN A 59 2.58 -13.63 3.19
N TRP A 60 1.68 -12.79 2.69
CA TRP A 60 0.23 -13.03 2.69
C TRP A 60 -0.29 -12.98 1.24
N PRO A 61 -1.06 -13.97 0.76
CA PRO A 61 -1.66 -13.95 -0.57
C PRO A 61 -2.87 -12.98 -0.64
N ILE A 62 -2.70 -11.76 -0.14
CA ILE A 62 -3.68 -10.68 -0.03
C ILE A 62 -4.22 -10.19 -1.39
N GLY A 63 -3.53 -10.56 -2.47
CA GLY A 63 -3.96 -10.31 -3.84
C GLY A 63 -4.91 -11.37 -4.43
N LYS A 64 -5.10 -12.51 -3.77
CA LYS A 64 -6.01 -13.56 -4.24
C LYS A 64 -7.40 -13.32 -3.66
N LYS A 65 -8.43 -13.27 -4.52
CA LYS A 65 -9.82 -13.23 -4.07
C LYS A 65 -10.14 -14.56 -3.37
N SER A 66 -10.36 -14.50 -2.05
CA SER A 66 -10.64 -15.68 -1.24
C SER A 66 -11.51 -15.30 -0.05
N LEU A 67 -12.25 -16.27 0.50
CA LEU A 67 -13.01 -16.12 1.75
C LEU A 67 -12.09 -15.76 2.95
N PHE A 68 -10.79 -16.06 2.86
CA PHE A 68 -9.79 -15.63 3.84
C PHE A 68 -9.49 -14.12 3.82
N THR A 69 -10.12 -13.33 2.95
CA THR A 69 -9.93 -11.87 2.94
C THR A 69 -10.22 -11.22 4.30
N ILE A 70 -11.20 -11.77 5.04
CA ILE A 70 -11.56 -11.28 6.38
C ILE A 70 -10.44 -11.55 7.40
N THR A 71 -9.73 -12.67 7.30
CA THR A 71 -8.63 -12.97 8.23
C THR A 71 -7.47 -11.99 8.04
N TYR A 72 -7.15 -11.62 6.80
CA TYR A 72 -6.13 -10.59 6.51
C TYR A 72 -6.49 -9.24 7.09
N LEU A 73 -7.77 -8.87 7.14
CA LEU A 73 -8.20 -7.63 7.77
C LEU A 73 -7.88 -7.62 9.27
N VAL A 74 -8.21 -8.68 10.00
CA VAL A 74 -7.94 -8.78 11.44
C VAL A 74 -6.43 -8.80 11.70
N CYS A 75 -5.68 -9.57 10.91
CA CYS A 75 -4.22 -9.63 11.01
C CYS A 75 -3.58 -8.26 10.72
N LEU A 76 -4.08 -7.52 9.73
CA LEU A 76 -3.57 -6.19 9.39
C LEU A 76 -3.83 -5.19 10.52
N ILE A 77 -5.02 -5.21 11.14
CA ILE A 77 -5.34 -4.34 12.29
C ILE A 77 -4.38 -4.62 13.44
N ARG A 78 -4.18 -5.90 13.80
CA ARG A 78 -3.28 -6.30 14.88
C ARG A 78 -1.84 -5.92 14.58
N LEU A 79 -1.39 -6.13 13.33
CA LEU A 79 -0.06 -5.73 12.88
C LEU A 79 0.14 -4.23 13.04
N MET A 80 -0.79 -3.41 12.50
CA MET A 80 -0.69 -1.95 12.57
C MET A 80 -0.61 -1.42 14.01
N GLN A 81 -1.37 -2.02 14.92
CA GLN A 81 -1.35 -1.66 16.35
C GLN A 81 -0.08 -2.12 17.05
N LYS A 82 0.42 -3.33 16.76
CA LYS A 82 1.62 -3.89 17.39
C LYS A 82 2.89 -3.13 16.98
N THR A 83 2.98 -2.70 15.73
CA THR A 83 4.18 -2.06 15.18
C THR A 83 4.11 -0.53 15.18
N ASN A 84 3.03 0.08 15.70
CA ASN A 84 2.80 1.52 15.68
C ASN A 84 3.02 2.13 14.28
N VAL A 85 2.31 1.60 13.29
CA VAL A 85 2.46 2.03 11.89
C VAL A 85 2.07 3.50 11.75
N ASP A 86 2.91 4.28 11.09
CA ASP A 86 2.62 5.67 10.74
C ASP A 86 1.93 5.78 9.37
N ILE A 87 2.36 4.95 8.40
CA ILE A 87 1.89 5.00 7.01
C ILE A 87 1.60 3.59 6.48
N ILE A 88 0.46 3.43 5.83
CA ILE A 88 0.16 2.24 5.03
C ILE A 88 -0.08 2.63 3.57
N HIS A 89 0.66 2.01 2.66
CA HIS A 89 0.71 2.34 1.24
C HIS A 89 0.21 1.17 0.40
N ALA A 90 -0.99 1.27 -0.15
CA ALA A 90 -1.56 0.25 -1.03
C ALA A 90 -1.26 0.55 -2.51
N ARG A 91 -0.73 -0.46 -3.21
CA ARG A 91 -0.26 -0.32 -4.60
C ARG A 91 -1.10 -1.12 -5.61
N SER A 92 -2.26 -1.62 -5.18
CA SER A 92 -3.23 -2.32 -6.03
C SER A 92 -4.64 -2.26 -5.44
N ARG A 93 -5.67 -2.42 -6.29
CA ARG A 93 -7.09 -2.24 -5.96
C ARG A 93 -7.58 -3.15 -4.84
N LEU A 94 -7.38 -4.47 -4.94
CA LEU A 94 -7.83 -5.41 -3.92
C LEU A 94 -7.13 -5.18 -2.57
N PRO A 95 -5.78 -5.08 -2.51
CA PRO A 95 -5.08 -4.66 -1.30
C PRO A 95 -5.60 -3.34 -0.73
N ALA A 96 -5.84 -2.32 -1.57
CA ALA A 96 -6.34 -1.03 -1.13
C ALA A 96 -7.71 -1.12 -0.47
N TRP A 97 -8.62 -1.98 -0.98
CA TRP A 97 -9.91 -2.22 -0.33
C TRP A 97 -9.75 -2.86 1.04
N ILE A 98 -8.90 -3.87 1.15
CA ILE A 98 -8.65 -4.56 2.42
C ILE A 98 -8.07 -3.59 3.45
N VAL A 99 -7.06 -2.82 3.06
CA VAL A 99 -6.47 -1.76 3.91
C VAL A 99 -7.53 -0.74 4.30
N PHE A 100 -8.32 -0.23 3.36
CA PHE A 100 -9.31 0.80 3.64
C PHE A 100 -10.36 0.35 4.65
N ILE A 101 -10.88 -0.89 4.51
CA ILE A 101 -11.85 -1.44 5.46
C ILE A 101 -11.19 -1.65 6.83
N ALA A 102 -9.96 -2.18 6.88
CA ALA A 102 -9.21 -2.33 8.12
C ALA A 102 -9.02 -0.99 8.85
N LEU A 103 -8.68 0.08 8.12
CA LEU A 103 -8.51 1.41 8.69
C LEU A 103 -9.82 1.99 9.24
N LYS A 104 -10.96 1.73 8.60
CA LYS A 104 -12.27 2.17 9.09
C LYS A 104 -12.63 1.57 10.44
N LEU A 105 -12.11 0.39 10.75
CA LEU A 105 -12.32 -0.31 12.02
C LEU A 105 -11.34 0.14 13.12
N ILE A 106 -10.34 0.95 12.78
CA ILE A 106 -9.40 1.54 13.73
C ILE A 106 -9.86 2.93 14.14
N SER A 107 -9.72 3.28 15.42
CA SER A 107 -10.03 4.62 15.93
C SER A 107 -9.17 5.68 15.24
N LYS A 108 -9.75 6.86 14.95
CA LYS A 108 -9.05 7.94 14.23
C LYS A 108 -7.73 8.35 14.89
N LYS A 109 -7.63 8.25 16.23
CA LYS A 109 -6.44 8.61 17.01
C LYS A 109 -5.23 7.67 16.79
N ARG A 110 -5.46 6.44 16.35
CA ARG A 110 -4.43 5.40 16.17
C ARG A 110 -4.33 4.90 14.73
N ARG A 111 -4.97 5.60 13.79
CA ARG A 111 -5.05 5.19 12.40
C ARG A 111 -3.81 5.70 11.65
N PRO A 112 -3.05 4.84 10.96
CA PRO A 112 -1.97 5.29 10.09
C PRO A 112 -2.51 6.08 8.91
N HIS A 113 -1.67 6.94 8.33
CA HIS A 113 -1.98 7.61 7.09
C HIS A 113 -2.10 6.62 5.94
N PHE A 114 -3.16 6.75 5.15
CA PHE A 114 -3.43 5.87 4.03
C PHE A 114 -2.94 6.50 2.72
N ILE A 115 -1.98 5.85 2.07
CA ILE A 115 -1.49 6.25 0.76
C ILE A 115 -1.88 5.20 -0.28
N THR A 116 -2.22 5.67 -1.48
CA THR A 116 -2.46 4.79 -2.63
C THR A 116 -1.63 5.25 -3.83
N THR A 117 -1.17 4.33 -4.68
CA THR A 117 -0.53 4.69 -5.96
C THR A 117 -1.31 4.14 -7.14
N VAL A 118 -1.62 4.99 -8.10
CA VAL A 118 -2.23 4.60 -9.37
C VAL A 118 -1.15 4.44 -10.43
N HIS A 119 -0.92 3.18 -10.82
CA HIS A 119 0.15 2.79 -11.76
C HIS A 119 -0.28 2.79 -13.23
N GLY A 120 -1.58 2.89 -13.54
CA GLY A 120 -2.07 2.82 -14.91
C GLY A 120 -3.55 3.19 -15.06
N PHE A 121 -4.03 3.10 -16.30
CA PHE A 121 -5.42 3.35 -16.68
C PHE A 121 -6.33 2.20 -16.24
N ASN A 122 -6.64 2.15 -14.95
CA ASN A 122 -7.60 1.19 -14.43
C ASN A 122 -9.00 1.46 -15.01
N SER A 123 -9.78 0.40 -15.22
CA SER A 123 -11.18 0.52 -15.62
C SER A 123 -11.97 1.41 -14.65
N VAL A 124 -12.72 2.38 -15.19
CA VAL A 124 -13.54 3.30 -14.40
C VAL A 124 -14.68 2.51 -13.75
N SER A 125 -14.62 2.37 -12.44
CA SER A 125 -15.58 1.61 -11.64
C SER A 125 -15.51 2.01 -10.17
N LEU A 126 -16.55 1.64 -9.40
CA LEU A 126 -16.52 1.76 -7.94
C LEU A 126 -15.35 0.97 -7.35
N TYR A 127 -15.06 -0.22 -7.91
CA TYR A 127 -13.94 -1.04 -7.47
C TYR A 127 -12.59 -0.31 -7.65
N SER A 128 -12.36 0.35 -8.78
CA SER A 128 -11.14 1.12 -9.02
C SER A 128 -11.08 2.44 -8.25
N SER A 129 -12.23 2.99 -7.83
CA SER A 129 -12.30 4.25 -7.06
C SER A 129 -11.53 4.20 -5.74
N ILE A 130 -11.28 3.01 -5.18
CA ILE A 130 -10.51 2.85 -3.94
C ILE A 130 -9.11 3.47 -4.02
N MET A 131 -8.53 3.47 -5.23
CA MET A 131 -7.21 4.01 -5.48
C MET A 131 -7.17 5.54 -5.42
N THR A 132 -8.33 6.19 -5.25
CA THR A 132 -8.45 7.65 -5.04
C THR A 132 -8.89 8.00 -3.62
N LYS A 133 -9.07 6.99 -2.75
CA LYS A 133 -9.56 7.17 -1.36
C LYS A 133 -8.45 7.26 -0.31
N GLY A 134 -7.18 7.30 -0.73
CA GLY A 134 -6.07 7.61 0.16
C GLY A 134 -6.19 9.00 0.79
N ASP A 135 -5.59 9.19 1.95
CA ASP A 135 -5.30 10.52 2.50
C ASP A 135 -4.37 11.30 1.54
N ARG A 136 -3.48 10.56 0.86
CA ARG A 136 -2.68 11.01 -0.28
C ARG A 136 -2.74 10.01 -1.43
N VAL A 137 -2.73 10.50 -2.67
CA VAL A 137 -2.74 9.68 -3.88
C VAL A 137 -1.56 10.00 -4.77
N ILE A 138 -0.71 9.00 -5.00
CA ILE A 138 0.43 9.10 -5.91
C ILE A 138 -0.01 8.61 -7.29
N VAL A 139 0.37 9.34 -8.33
CA VAL A 139 0.13 8.97 -9.73
C VAL A 139 1.46 8.95 -10.46
N VAL A 140 1.67 7.94 -11.32
CA VAL A 140 2.96 7.77 -12.01
C VAL A 140 3.11 8.68 -13.23
N SER A 141 2.05 9.39 -13.65
CA SER A 141 2.12 10.35 -14.76
C SER A 141 1.00 11.40 -14.72
N ASN A 142 1.23 12.53 -15.40
CA ASN A 142 0.20 13.58 -15.61
C ASN A 142 -1.00 13.08 -16.43
N ALA A 143 -0.78 12.12 -17.33
CA ALA A 143 -1.86 11.49 -18.09
C ALA A 143 -2.81 10.72 -17.16
N ILE A 144 -2.27 9.95 -16.21
CA ILE A 144 -3.08 9.24 -15.19
C ILE A 144 -3.75 10.23 -14.24
N LYS A 145 -3.06 11.31 -13.84
CA LYS A 145 -3.66 12.38 -13.05
C LYS A 145 -4.91 12.95 -13.73
N SER A 146 -4.78 13.30 -15.02
CA SER A 146 -5.87 13.85 -15.81
C SER A 146 -7.02 12.86 -15.98
N PHE A 147 -6.70 11.57 -16.23
CA PHE A 147 -7.68 10.50 -16.30
C PHE A 147 -8.48 10.35 -15.00
N ILE A 148 -7.81 10.33 -13.84
CA ILE A 148 -8.49 10.21 -12.55
C ILE A 148 -9.38 11.43 -12.29
N LEU A 149 -8.87 12.64 -12.49
CA LEU A 149 -9.62 13.88 -12.27
C LEU A 149 -10.84 14.00 -13.19
N LYS A 150 -10.78 13.41 -14.39
CA LYS A 150 -11.91 13.36 -15.33
C LYS A 150 -13.01 12.40 -14.89
N HIS A 151 -12.65 11.26 -14.30
CA HIS A 151 -13.58 10.16 -14.05
C HIS A 151 -14.01 9.99 -12.60
N TYR A 152 -13.26 10.56 -11.65
CA TYR A 152 -13.52 10.47 -10.23
C TYR A 152 -13.54 11.85 -9.60
N ASN A 153 -14.53 12.12 -8.76
CA ASN A 153 -14.56 13.35 -7.98
C ASN A 153 -13.47 13.27 -6.89
N PHE A 154 -12.32 13.88 -7.18
CA PHE A 154 -11.12 13.83 -6.35
C PHE A 154 -10.72 15.23 -5.92
N ASP A 155 -10.48 15.39 -4.62
CA ASP A 155 -9.97 16.64 -4.06
C ASP A 155 -8.51 16.83 -4.49
N LYS A 156 -8.26 17.88 -5.27
CA LYS A 156 -6.93 18.19 -5.82
C LYS A 156 -5.88 18.52 -4.73
N ASN A 157 -6.31 18.75 -3.50
CA ASN A 157 -5.44 19.00 -2.35
C ASN A 157 -4.96 17.70 -1.65
N LYS A 158 -5.32 16.53 -2.20
CA LYS A 158 -4.88 15.20 -1.77
C LYS A 158 -3.79 14.60 -2.65
#